data_AF-A0AAN8T1K5-F1
#
_entry.id   AF-A0AAN8T1K5-F1
#
_cell.length_a   1.000
_cell.length_b   1.000
_cell.length_c   1.000
_cell.angle_alpha   90.00
_cell.angle_beta   90.00
_cell.angle_gamma   90.00
#
_symmetry.space_group_name_H-M   'P 1'
#
loop_
_entity.id
_entity.type
_entity.pdbx_description
1 polymer ?
#
loop_
_entity_poly.entity_id
_entity_poly.type
_entity_poly.pdbx_seq_one_letter_code
_entity_poly.pdbx_strand_id
1 'polypeptide(L)'
;MVTVSGYRVDKILELAHQRLSTILIGAATCMIVSLIVCPVWAGEDLHKLIYTHLEKLSNFLEGFGNEHFIFSENDEIVKASNEGFLGAYKTVLNSKATEEALANFAWWEPGHGSFRLRHPWKQYLKIGVLARECACHLQALSGYFNSKPQVPSEFQKKIEEACTKMCIESSEVLKELAFSIKTMTQPSSSAAEIHLRHSKAAVDDFKSILASTETLLLSNKLDLLEIFPAITVASVLINVINCIDKISESVEDLSVQAHFKKAKNKEFSSSSPEKPPPQHQLLHRGIVKPVVDVDDAGGGDFVVIEICGGGAAAAGKAEVNPAVVKK
;
A
#
# COMPACT_ATOMS: atom_id res chain seq x y z
N MET A 1 -33.81 -53.47 -48.43
CA MET A 1 -33.82 -53.08 -47.00
C MET A 1 -32.89 -54.03 -46.26
N VAL A 2 -31.63 -53.64 -46.02
CA VAL A 2 -30.68 -54.48 -45.28
C VAL A 2 -30.76 -54.05 -43.81
N THR A 3 -31.50 -54.83 -43.02
CA THR A 3 -31.58 -54.69 -41.57
C THR A 3 -30.24 -55.07 -40.97
N VAL A 4 -29.41 -54.07 -40.64
CA VAL A 4 -28.14 -54.29 -39.92
C VAL A 4 -28.50 -54.62 -38.47
N SER A 5 -28.36 -55.89 -38.14
CA SER A 5 -28.62 -56.49 -36.82
C SER A 5 -27.92 -55.74 -35.67
N GLY A 6 -28.63 -55.59 -34.54
CA GLY A 6 -28.22 -54.88 -33.32
C GLY A 6 -26.92 -55.36 -32.66
N TYR A 7 -26.29 -56.43 -33.17
CA TYR A 7 -25.01 -56.97 -32.69
C TYR A 7 -23.82 -55.98 -32.78
N ARG A 8 -23.94 -54.91 -33.60
CA ARG A 8 -22.88 -53.89 -33.70
C ARG A 8 -23.03 -52.73 -32.72
N VAL A 9 -24.20 -52.55 -32.09
CA VAL A 9 -24.47 -51.42 -31.20
C VAL A 9 -23.66 -51.55 -29.91
N ASP A 10 -23.63 -52.74 -29.31
CA ASP A 10 -22.87 -53.00 -28.08
C ASP A 10 -21.37 -52.76 -28.27
N LYS A 11 -20.82 -53.17 -29.42
CA LYS A 11 -19.41 -52.96 -29.77
C LYS A 11 -19.06 -51.49 -30.02
N ILE A 12 -19.99 -50.71 -30.59
CA ILE A 12 -19.82 -49.27 -30.77
C ILE A 12 -19.90 -48.56 -29.41
N LEU A 13 -20.80 -48.99 -28.53
CA LEU A 13 -20.97 -48.46 -27.18
C LEU A 13 -19.74 -48.76 -26.30
N GLU A 14 -19.19 -49.96 -26.37
CA GLU A 14 -17.97 -50.36 -25.65
C GLU A 14 -16.75 -49.53 -26.11
N LEU A 15 -16.57 -49.37 -27.42
CA LEU A 15 -15.51 -48.53 -27.98
C LEU A 15 -15.68 -47.05 -27.60
N ALA A 16 -16.92 -46.54 -27.60
CA ALA A 16 -17.21 -45.17 -27.18
C ALA A 16 -16.92 -44.97 -25.69
N HIS A 17 -17.34 -45.93 -24.84
CA HIS A 17 -17.07 -45.92 -23.41
C HIS A 17 -15.57 -45.95 -23.11
N GLN A 18 -14.80 -46.80 -23.81
CA GLN A 18 -13.35 -46.86 -23.65
C GLN A 18 -12.65 -45.54 -24.04
N ARG A 19 -13.10 -44.89 -25.12
CA ARG A 19 -12.56 -43.57 -25.51
C ARG A 19 -12.92 -42.51 -24.48
N LEU A 20 -14.17 -42.48 -24.03
CA LEU A 20 -14.63 -41.53 -23.02
C LEU A 20 -13.90 -41.72 -21.69
N SER A 21 -13.74 -42.96 -21.22
CA SER A 21 -13.03 -43.26 -19.97
C SER A 21 -11.55 -42.87 -20.04
N THR A 22 -10.89 -43.12 -21.17
CA THR A 22 -9.49 -42.71 -21.37
C THR A 22 -9.33 -41.19 -21.35
N ILE A 23 -10.26 -40.46 -22.00
CA ILE A 23 -10.30 -38.98 -21.97
C ILE A 23 -10.52 -38.49 -20.53
N LEU A 24 -11.46 -39.11 -19.81
CA LEU A 24 -11.82 -38.71 -18.45
C LEU A 24 -10.68 -39.01 -17.46
N ILE A 25 -9.98 -40.13 -17.61
CA ILE A 25 -8.78 -40.45 -16.84
C ILE A 25 -7.68 -39.43 -17.13
N GLY A 26 -7.40 -39.13 -18.40
CA GLY A 26 -6.40 -38.13 -18.78
C GLY A 26 -6.72 -36.75 -18.20
N ALA A 27 -7.98 -36.31 -18.30
CA ALA A 27 -8.45 -35.07 -17.71
C ALA A 27 -8.32 -35.07 -16.18
N ALA A 28 -8.72 -36.16 -15.51
CA ALA A 28 -8.60 -36.30 -14.06
C ALA A 28 -7.14 -36.30 -13.60
N THR A 29 -6.24 -37.02 -14.28
CA THR A 29 -4.80 -37.01 -13.98
C THR A 29 -4.22 -35.61 -14.15
N CYS A 30 -4.57 -34.90 -15.24
CA CYS A 30 -4.13 -33.53 -15.43
C CYS A 30 -4.62 -32.61 -14.30
N MET A 31 -5.91 -32.68 -13.93
CA MET A 31 -6.45 -31.92 -12.80
C MET A 31 -5.73 -32.24 -11.48
N ILE A 32 -5.50 -33.52 -11.19
CA ILE A 32 -4.79 -33.95 -9.97
C ILE A 32 -3.37 -33.38 -9.93
N VAL A 33 -2.63 -33.46 -11.04
CA VAL A 33 -1.27 -32.90 -11.14
C VAL A 33 -1.29 -31.37 -10.93
N SER A 34 -2.23 -30.66 -11.57
CA SER A 34 -2.37 -29.20 -11.42
C SER A 34 -2.76 -28.77 -10.01
N LEU A 35 -3.50 -29.59 -9.25
CA LEU A 35 -3.89 -29.27 -7.87
C LEU A 35 -2.81 -29.63 -6.83
N ILE A 36 -2.03 -30.68 -7.07
CA ILE A 36 -1.10 -31.23 -6.07
C ILE A 36 0.35 -30.78 -6.29
N VAL A 37 0.82 -30.70 -7.55
CA VAL A 37 2.24 -30.46 -7.85
C VAL A 37 2.56 -28.97 -7.94
N CYS A 38 1.72 -28.19 -8.63
CA CYS A 38 1.88 -26.74 -8.80
C CYS A 38 0.50 -26.07 -8.79
N PRO A 39 -0.14 -25.92 -7.62
CA PRO A 39 -1.45 -25.28 -7.55
C PRO A 39 -1.38 -23.84 -8.06
N VAL A 40 -2.29 -23.50 -8.96
CA VAL A 40 -2.54 -22.12 -9.40
C VAL A 40 -3.67 -21.55 -8.54
N TRP A 41 -3.36 -20.52 -7.75
CA TRP A 41 -4.29 -19.91 -6.80
C TRP A 41 -4.85 -18.60 -7.34
N ALA A 42 -6.11 -18.61 -7.76
CA ALA A 42 -6.83 -17.42 -8.19
C ALA A 42 -6.98 -16.39 -7.06
N GLY A 43 -7.01 -16.84 -5.80
CA GLY A 43 -7.02 -15.94 -4.64
C GLY A 43 -5.77 -15.06 -4.53
N GLU A 44 -4.59 -15.62 -4.80
CA GLU A 44 -3.32 -14.87 -4.82
C GLU A 44 -3.30 -13.92 -6.03
N ASP A 45 -3.77 -14.36 -7.20
CA ASP A 45 -3.87 -13.51 -8.38
C ASP A 45 -4.83 -12.33 -8.17
N LEU A 46 -5.99 -12.56 -7.54
CA LEU A 46 -6.93 -11.49 -7.20
C LEU A 46 -6.32 -10.51 -6.21
N HIS A 47 -5.64 -11.03 -5.18
CA HIS A 47 -4.96 -10.21 -4.19
C HIS A 47 -3.91 -9.31 -4.84
N LYS A 48 -3.08 -9.90 -5.70
CA LYS A 48 -2.09 -9.19 -6.49
C LYS A 48 -2.70 -8.14 -7.40
N LEU A 49 -3.77 -8.50 -8.09
CA LEU A 49 -4.47 -7.62 -9.00
C LEU A 49 -4.99 -6.36 -8.27
N ILE A 50 -5.62 -6.53 -7.11
CA ILE A 50 -6.21 -5.41 -6.36
C ILE A 50 -5.15 -4.43 -5.86
N TYR A 51 -4.07 -4.88 -5.19
CA TYR A 51 -3.05 -3.92 -4.76
C TYR A 51 -2.34 -3.26 -5.95
N THR A 52 -2.12 -3.99 -7.05
CA THR A 52 -1.51 -3.44 -8.27
C THR A 52 -2.40 -2.39 -8.91
N HIS A 53 -3.73 -2.51 -8.82
CA HIS A 53 -4.65 -1.46 -9.26
C HIS A 53 -4.43 -0.17 -8.46
N LEU A 54 -4.34 -0.26 -7.14
CA LEU A 54 -4.08 0.91 -6.29
C LEU A 54 -2.70 1.54 -6.58
N GLU A 55 -1.65 0.74 -6.76
CA GLU A 55 -0.32 1.22 -7.20
C GLU A 55 -0.40 1.96 -8.55
N LYS A 56 -1.16 1.45 -9.52
CA LYS A 56 -1.34 2.10 -10.83
C LYS A 56 -2.09 3.43 -10.73
N LEU A 57 -3.13 3.50 -9.90
CA LEU A 57 -3.87 4.75 -9.66
C LEU A 57 -2.98 5.79 -8.96
N SER A 58 -2.18 5.35 -7.99
CA SER A 58 -1.18 6.19 -7.34
C SER A 58 -0.19 6.76 -8.34
N ASN A 59 0.45 5.91 -9.14
CA ASN A 59 1.48 6.33 -10.10
C ASN A 59 0.92 7.34 -11.12
N PHE A 60 -0.35 7.19 -11.50
CA PHE A 60 -1.02 8.17 -12.35
C PHE A 60 -1.15 9.53 -11.66
N LEU A 61 -1.59 9.56 -10.39
CA LEU A 61 -1.75 10.83 -9.65
C LEU A 61 -0.41 11.50 -9.36
N GLU A 62 0.62 10.73 -9.05
CA GLU A 62 1.97 11.25 -8.87
C GLU A 62 2.51 11.84 -10.18
N GLY A 63 2.37 11.13 -11.30
CA GLY A 63 2.74 11.64 -12.63
C GLY A 63 1.94 12.88 -13.03
N PHE A 64 0.62 12.88 -12.78
CA PHE A 64 -0.24 14.02 -13.04
C PHE A 64 0.15 15.22 -12.18
N GLY A 65 0.37 15.04 -10.87
CA GLY A 65 0.77 16.12 -9.96
C GLY A 65 2.14 16.73 -10.30
N ASN A 66 3.11 15.87 -10.61
CA ASN A 66 4.47 16.30 -10.92
C ASN A 66 4.57 16.95 -12.31
N GLU A 67 4.01 16.37 -13.37
CA GLU A 67 4.25 16.87 -14.73
C GLU A 67 3.23 17.92 -15.19
N HIS A 68 1.99 17.88 -14.69
CA HIS A 68 0.97 18.88 -15.05
C HIS A 68 1.29 20.24 -14.41
N PHE A 69 1.78 20.23 -13.17
CA PHE A 69 1.95 21.44 -12.38
C PHE A 69 3.42 21.82 -12.09
N ILE A 70 4.35 20.86 -11.99
CA ILE A 70 5.78 21.13 -11.76
C ILE A 70 6.54 21.10 -13.10
N PHE A 71 7.17 22.21 -13.47
CA PHE A 71 8.06 22.26 -14.64
C PHE A 71 9.29 21.38 -14.35
N SER A 72 9.50 20.30 -15.12
CA SER A 72 10.74 19.52 -15.09
C SER A 72 11.52 19.70 -16.40
N GLU A 73 12.80 20.01 -16.28
CA GLU A 73 13.68 20.56 -17.32
C GLU A 73 14.30 19.49 -18.25
N ASN A 74 13.65 18.33 -18.46
CA ASN A 74 14.19 17.26 -19.32
C ASN A 74 13.10 16.53 -20.13
N ASP A 75 12.85 17.02 -21.36
CA ASP A 75 11.67 16.72 -22.19
C ASP A 75 11.67 15.33 -22.88
N GLU A 76 12.81 14.64 -22.97
CA GLU A 76 12.94 13.39 -23.75
C GLU A 76 12.72 12.10 -22.94
N ILE A 77 13.09 12.06 -21.66
CA ILE A 77 12.87 10.88 -20.79
C ILE A 77 11.41 10.83 -20.33
N VAL A 78 10.79 12.00 -20.16
CA VAL A 78 9.41 12.20 -19.72
C VAL A 78 8.41 11.70 -20.77
N LYS A 79 8.61 11.97 -22.07
CA LYS A 79 7.69 11.47 -23.12
C LYS A 79 7.54 9.94 -23.15
N ALA A 80 8.59 9.18 -22.84
CA ALA A 80 8.53 7.73 -22.78
C ALA A 80 7.84 7.20 -21.49
N SER A 81 7.96 7.90 -20.35
CA SER A 81 7.19 7.58 -19.14
C SER A 81 5.71 7.96 -19.26
N ASN A 82 5.40 8.98 -20.06
CA ASN A 82 4.06 9.57 -20.18
C ASN A 82 3.07 8.64 -20.89
N GLU A 83 3.53 7.88 -21.88
CA GLU A 83 2.68 6.84 -22.49
C GLU A 83 2.38 5.69 -21.51
N GLY A 84 3.33 5.38 -20.62
CA GLY A 84 3.24 4.28 -19.66
C GLY A 84 2.23 4.53 -18.53
N PHE A 85 2.33 5.67 -17.82
CA PHE A 85 1.45 5.95 -16.69
C PHE A 85 0.05 6.41 -17.13
N LEU A 86 -0.06 7.15 -18.24
CA LEU A 86 -1.34 7.65 -18.77
C LEU A 86 -2.20 6.49 -19.33
N GLY A 87 -1.60 5.33 -19.61
CA GLY A 87 -2.29 4.08 -19.90
C GLY A 87 -2.62 3.22 -18.67
N ALA A 88 -2.02 3.47 -17.51
CA ALA A 88 -2.08 2.57 -16.36
C ALA A 88 -3.52 2.40 -15.82
N TYR A 89 -4.29 3.50 -15.75
CA TYR A 89 -5.68 3.47 -15.29
C TYR A 89 -6.59 2.65 -16.23
N LYS A 90 -6.28 2.54 -17.54
CA LYS A 90 -7.09 1.77 -18.50
C LYS A 90 -7.12 0.29 -18.16
N THR A 91 -6.01 -0.24 -17.62
CA THR A 91 -5.96 -1.64 -17.18
C THR A 91 -6.86 -1.89 -15.97
N VAL A 92 -7.00 -0.89 -15.08
CA VAL A 92 -7.94 -0.93 -13.95
C VAL A 92 -9.38 -0.84 -14.47
N LEU A 93 -9.69 0.07 -15.39
CA LEU A 93 -11.05 0.21 -15.94
C LEU A 93 -11.61 -1.09 -16.55
N ASN A 94 -10.76 -1.83 -17.25
CA ASN A 94 -11.16 -3.04 -17.98
C ASN A 94 -11.02 -4.34 -17.15
N SER A 95 -10.73 -4.26 -15.85
CA SER A 95 -10.43 -5.44 -15.03
C SER A 95 -11.65 -6.22 -14.55
N LYS A 96 -12.87 -5.67 -14.67
CA LYS A 96 -14.09 -6.21 -14.02
C LYS A 96 -14.28 -7.71 -14.24
N ALA A 97 -14.22 -8.17 -15.48
CA ALA A 97 -14.45 -9.58 -15.81
C ALA A 97 -13.39 -10.50 -15.18
N THR A 98 -12.13 -10.03 -15.15
CA THR A 98 -11.02 -10.74 -14.53
C THR A 98 -11.18 -10.79 -13.01
N GLU A 99 -11.55 -9.68 -12.37
CA GLU A 99 -11.83 -9.59 -10.92
C GLU A 99 -12.92 -10.59 -10.50
N GLU A 100 -14.05 -10.58 -11.21
CA GLU A 100 -15.20 -11.47 -10.94
C GLU A 100 -14.83 -12.93 -11.16
N ALA A 101 -14.10 -13.26 -12.24
CA ALA A 101 -13.64 -14.61 -12.51
C ALA A 101 -12.71 -15.12 -11.41
N LEU A 102 -11.69 -14.34 -11.03
CA LEU A 102 -10.74 -14.72 -9.98
C LEU A 102 -11.43 -14.88 -8.63
N ALA A 103 -12.34 -13.98 -8.25
CA ALA A 103 -13.10 -14.09 -7.01
C ALA A 103 -13.99 -15.33 -6.96
N ASN A 104 -14.61 -15.69 -8.09
CA ASN A 104 -15.41 -16.91 -8.19
C ASN A 104 -14.57 -18.17 -8.02
N PHE A 105 -13.36 -18.21 -8.59
CA PHE A 105 -12.44 -19.34 -8.38
C PHE A 105 -11.91 -19.38 -6.94
N ALA A 106 -11.49 -18.24 -6.40
CA ALA A 106 -10.96 -18.12 -5.05
C ALA A 106 -11.96 -18.55 -3.96
N TRP A 107 -13.27 -18.44 -4.24
CA TRP A 107 -14.32 -18.92 -3.34
C TRP A 107 -14.26 -20.42 -3.05
N TRP A 108 -13.76 -21.21 -4.00
CA TRP A 108 -13.68 -22.67 -3.90
C TRP A 108 -12.32 -23.17 -3.38
N GLU A 109 -11.37 -22.27 -3.13
CA GLU A 109 -10.03 -22.65 -2.72
C GLU A 109 -10.01 -23.11 -1.25
N PRO A 110 -9.28 -24.20 -0.92
CA PRO A 110 -8.88 -24.46 0.46
C PRO A 110 -8.04 -23.30 0.99
N GLY A 111 -7.95 -23.17 2.31
CA GLY A 111 -7.03 -22.19 2.91
C GLY A 111 -5.58 -22.48 2.51
N HIS A 112 -4.84 -21.45 2.11
CA HIS A 112 -3.46 -21.55 1.64
C HIS A 112 -2.69 -20.26 1.95
N GLY A 113 -1.36 -20.36 2.10
CA GLY A 113 -0.50 -19.20 2.35
C GLY A 113 -0.98 -18.34 3.53
N SER A 114 -1.29 -17.07 3.25
CA SER A 114 -1.87 -16.13 4.22
C SER A 114 -3.41 -16.05 4.17
N PHE A 115 -4.05 -16.75 3.23
CA PHE A 115 -5.48 -16.78 3.05
C PHE A 115 -6.11 -17.91 3.86
N ARG A 116 -7.04 -17.55 4.74
CA ARG A 116 -7.76 -18.53 5.56
C ARG A 116 -8.90 -19.16 4.76
N LEU A 117 -9.38 -20.32 5.22
CA LEU A 117 -10.63 -20.88 4.71
C LEU A 117 -11.76 -19.84 4.92
N ARG A 118 -12.59 -19.61 3.88
CA ARG A 118 -13.61 -18.54 3.86
C ARG A 118 -13.05 -17.12 3.94
N HIS A 119 -11.93 -16.86 3.27
CA HIS A 119 -11.37 -15.52 3.12
C HIS A 119 -12.41 -14.53 2.51
N PRO A 120 -12.43 -13.25 2.90
CA PRO A 120 -13.46 -12.29 2.49
C PRO A 120 -13.27 -11.76 1.05
N TRP A 121 -13.32 -12.62 0.05
CA TRP A 121 -13.14 -12.27 -1.36
C TRP A 121 -14.12 -11.21 -1.89
N LYS A 122 -15.30 -11.10 -1.27
CA LYS A 122 -16.28 -10.04 -1.58
C LYS A 122 -15.73 -8.63 -1.32
N GLN A 123 -14.84 -8.46 -0.33
CA GLN A 123 -14.23 -7.17 -0.06
C GLN A 123 -13.23 -6.77 -1.15
N TYR A 124 -12.52 -7.73 -1.75
CA TYR A 124 -11.66 -7.47 -2.91
C TYR A 124 -12.47 -6.94 -4.09
N LEU A 125 -13.66 -7.51 -4.34
CA LEU A 125 -14.57 -6.99 -5.38
C LEU A 125 -15.09 -5.59 -5.06
N LYS A 126 -15.42 -5.30 -3.79
CA LYS A 126 -15.83 -3.95 -3.34
C LYS A 126 -14.73 -2.93 -3.63
N ILE A 127 -13.49 -3.25 -3.27
CA ILE A 127 -12.32 -2.41 -3.56
C ILE A 127 -12.10 -2.27 -5.07
N GLY A 128 -12.25 -3.34 -5.86
CA GLY A 128 -12.15 -3.31 -7.32
C GLY A 128 -13.18 -2.38 -7.99
N VAL A 129 -14.42 -2.38 -7.51
CA VAL A 129 -15.47 -1.44 -7.97
C VAL A 129 -15.05 0.00 -7.71
N LEU A 130 -14.59 0.31 -6.51
CA LEU A 130 -14.15 1.65 -6.14
C LEU A 130 -12.87 2.06 -6.89
N ALA A 131 -11.92 1.15 -7.09
CA ALA A 131 -10.74 1.40 -7.90
C ALA A 131 -11.11 1.75 -9.36
N ARG A 132 -12.12 1.08 -9.92
CA ARG A 132 -12.67 1.42 -11.24
C ARG A 132 -13.40 2.76 -11.28
N GLU A 133 -14.18 3.10 -10.26
CA GLU A 133 -14.78 4.44 -10.09
C GLU A 133 -13.69 5.53 -10.07
N CYS A 134 -12.63 5.32 -9.29
CA CYS A 134 -11.47 6.21 -9.25
C CYS A 134 -10.81 6.32 -10.64
N ALA A 135 -10.58 5.19 -11.32
CA ALA A 135 -10.00 5.17 -12.65
C ALA A 135 -10.84 5.94 -13.69
N CYS A 136 -12.17 5.96 -13.57
CA CYS A 136 -13.04 6.78 -14.43
C CYS A 136 -12.77 8.28 -14.23
N HIS A 137 -12.57 8.72 -12.99
CA HIS A 137 -12.20 10.11 -12.71
C HIS A 137 -10.80 10.44 -13.22
N LEU A 138 -9.83 9.53 -13.09
CA LEU A 138 -8.48 9.71 -13.67
C LEU A 138 -8.51 9.77 -15.20
N GLN A 139 -9.39 9.02 -15.84
CA GLN A 139 -9.61 9.14 -17.29
C GLN A 139 -10.06 10.56 -17.67
N ALA A 140 -10.97 11.16 -16.90
CA ALA A 140 -11.39 12.54 -17.13
C ALA A 140 -10.22 13.53 -16.93
N LEU A 141 -9.37 13.33 -15.91
CA LEU A 141 -8.15 14.14 -15.71
C LEU A 141 -7.16 14.03 -16.87
N SER A 142 -7.01 12.83 -17.45
CA SER A 142 -6.05 12.61 -18.55
C SER A 142 -6.34 13.47 -19.79
N GLY A 143 -7.59 13.93 -19.97
CA GLY A 143 -7.95 14.87 -21.04
C GLY A 143 -7.39 16.29 -20.85
N TYR A 144 -7.07 16.68 -19.62
CA TYR A 144 -6.53 18.01 -19.28
C TYR A 144 -5.00 18.04 -19.21
N PHE A 145 -4.34 16.89 -19.41
CA PHE A 145 -2.88 16.77 -19.25
C PHE A 145 -2.08 17.69 -20.18
N ASN A 146 -2.58 17.96 -21.39
CA ASN A 146 -1.89 18.78 -22.40
C ASN A 146 -2.40 20.24 -22.49
N SER A 147 -3.39 20.64 -21.68
CA SER A 147 -4.08 21.92 -21.85
C SER A 147 -3.50 23.05 -20.98
N LYS A 148 -2.18 23.20 -20.92
CA LYS A 148 -1.54 24.24 -20.10
C LYS A 148 -1.47 25.58 -20.87
N PRO A 149 -1.98 26.69 -20.32
CA PRO A 149 -1.82 28.00 -20.94
C PRO A 149 -0.37 28.50 -20.81
N GLN A 150 0.06 29.32 -21.76
CA GLN A 150 1.45 29.78 -21.91
C GLN A 150 1.93 30.71 -20.76
N VAL A 151 1.00 31.39 -20.06
CA VAL A 151 1.28 32.20 -18.87
C VAL A 151 0.12 32.08 -17.87
N PRO A 152 0.26 31.32 -16.77
CA PRO A 152 -0.77 31.22 -15.73
C PRO A 152 -0.92 32.51 -14.92
N SER A 153 -2.16 32.94 -14.68
CA SER A 153 -2.44 34.05 -13.75
C SER A 153 -2.05 33.70 -12.31
N GLU A 154 -1.82 34.70 -11.45
CA GLU A 154 -1.55 34.46 -10.01
C GLU A 154 -2.65 33.61 -9.34
N PHE A 155 -3.88 33.78 -9.80
CA PHE A 155 -5.02 33.01 -9.35
C PHE A 155 -4.94 31.54 -9.77
N GLN A 156 -4.64 31.31 -11.04
CA GLN A 156 -4.46 29.97 -11.58
C GLN A 156 -3.34 29.22 -10.83
N LYS A 157 -2.21 29.89 -10.54
CA LYS A 157 -1.12 29.30 -9.74
C LYS A 157 -1.59 28.78 -8.38
N LYS A 158 -2.45 29.52 -7.68
CA LYS A 158 -3.00 29.07 -6.38
C LYS A 158 -3.89 27.83 -6.52
N ILE A 159 -4.71 27.76 -7.56
CA ILE A 159 -5.49 26.54 -7.86
C ILE A 159 -4.55 25.38 -8.18
N GLU A 160 -3.56 25.60 -9.04
CA GLU A 160 -2.57 24.60 -9.44
C GLU A 160 -1.79 24.05 -8.23
N GLU A 161 -1.38 24.91 -7.29
CA GLU A 161 -0.75 24.51 -6.04
C GLU A 161 -1.67 23.61 -5.19
N ALA A 162 -2.95 23.99 -5.04
CA ALA A 162 -3.93 23.18 -4.32
C ALA A 162 -4.15 21.82 -5.02
N CYS A 163 -4.28 21.80 -6.35
CA CYS A 163 -4.41 20.58 -7.14
C CYS A 163 -3.18 19.67 -7.05
N THR A 164 -1.98 20.26 -7.06
CA THR A 164 -0.72 19.52 -6.91
C THR A 164 -0.68 18.80 -5.57
N LYS A 165 -1.02 19.53 -4.50
CA LYS A 165 -1.11 18.97 -3.14
C LYS A 165 -2.18 17.87 -3.07
N MET A 166 -3.35 18.06 -3.67
CA MET A 166 -4.37 17.00 -3.77
C MET A 166 -3.81 15.74 -4.44
N CYS A 167 -3.07 15.87 -5.54
CA CYS A 167 -2.50 14.73 -6.28
C CYS A 167 -1.46 13.97 -5.46
N ILE A 168 -0.48 14.68 -4.89
CA ILE A 168 0.61 14.10 -4.09
C ILE A 168 0.02 13.35 -2.90
N GLU A 169 -0.79 14.02 -2.08
CA GLU A 169 -1.35 13.43 -0.87
C GLU A 169 -2.25 12.23 -1.20
N SER A 170 -3.08 12.32 -2.24
CA SER A 170 -3.92 11.20 -2.71
C SER A 170 -3.11 10.02 -3.22
N SER A 171 -1.99 10.27 -3.91
CA SER A 171 -1.10 9.21 -4.39
C SER A 171 -0.48 8.45 -3.21
N GLU A 172 -0.03 9.15 -2.18
CA GLU A 172 0.55 8.54 -0.98
C GLU A 172 -0.47 7.71 -0.20
N VAL A 173 -1.74 8.17 -0.10
CA VAL A 173 -2.82 7.34 0.46
C VAL A 173 -2.94 6.02 -0.30
N LEU A 174 -3.00 6.06 -1.63
CA LEU A 174 -3.13 4.86 -2.46
C LEU A 174 -1.91 3.93 -2.33
N LYS A 175 -0.68 4.46 -2.23
CA LYS A 175 0.53 3.65 -1.98
C LYS A 175 0.45 2.91 -0.66
N GLU A 176 0.04 3.60 0.41
CA GLU A 176 -0.05 3.00 1.73
C GLU A 176 -1.16 1.94 1.80
N LEU A 177 -2.31 2.20 1.18
CA LEU A 177 -3.39 1.21 1.08
C LEU A 177 -2.94 -0.01 0.25
N ALA A 178 -2.25 0.21 -0.87
CA ALA A 178 -1.70 -0.88 -1.68
C ALA A 178 -0.68 -1.71 -0.88
N PHE A 179 0.21 -1.06 -0.15
CA PHE A 179 1.21 -1.70 0.70
C PHE A 179 0.55 -2.52 1.82
N SER A 180 -0.48 -1.98 2.47
CA SER A 180 -1.26 -2.68 3.49
C SER A 180 -1.89 -3.97 2.95
N ILE A 181 -2.53 -3.90 1.77
CA ILE A 181 -3.09 -5.09 1.12
C ILE A 181 -1.96 -6.07 0.80
N LYS A 182 -0.96 -5.64 0.04
CA LYS A 182 0.18 -6.46 -0.43
C LYS A 182 0.89 -7.23 0.67
N THR A 183 1.03 -6.63 1.85
CA THR A 183 1.72 -7.23 3.00
C THR A 183 0.75 -7.91 3.99
N MET A 184 -0.56 -7.79 3.76
CA MET A 184 -1.63 -8.18 4.69
C MET A 184 -1.38 -7.69 6.11
N THR A 185 -0.88 -6.45 6.22
CA THR A 185 -0.76 -5.75 7.50
C THR A 185 -1.86 -4.74 7.60
N GLN A 186 -2.39 -4.56 8.82
CA GLN A 186 -3.34 -3.49 9.10
C GLN A 186 -2.81 -2.18 8.53
N PRO A 187 -3.67 -1.36 7.88
CA PRO A 187 -3.26 -0.05 7.42
C PRO A 187 -2.54 0.64 8.57
N SER A 188 -1.36 1.21 8.30
CA SER A 188 -0.71 2.03 9.31
C SER A 188 -1.64 3.21 9.55
N SER A 189 -2.49 3.09 10.58
CA SER A 189 -3.59 4.03 10.86
C SER A 189 -3.09 5.47 10.97
N SER A 190 -1.80 5.71 11.16
CA SER A 190 -1.23 7.06 11.08
C SER A 190 -0.95 7.53 9.65
N ALA A 191 -0.22 6.79 8.82
CA ALA A 191 0.33 7.34 7.57
C ALA A 191 -0.75 7.64 6.51
N ALA A 192 -1.57 6.65 6.15
CA ALA A 192 -2.64 6.83 5.17
C ALA A 192 -3.68 7.86 5.65
N GLU A 193 -4.01 7.86 6.95
CA GLU A 193 -4.96 8.82 7.52
C GLU A 193 -4.41 10.26 7.51
N ILE A 194 -3.11 10.45 7.78
CA ILE A 194 -2.45 11.76 7.69
C ILE A 194 -2.54 12.32 6.27
N HIS A 195 -2.14 11.53 5.27
CA HIS A 195 -2.21 11.95 3.86
C HIS A 195 -3.65 12.24 3.43
N LEU A 196 -4.61 11.42 3.86
CA LEU A 196 -6.02 11.65 3.58
C LEU A 196 -6.53 12.95 4.20
N ARG A 197 -6.16 13.25 5.45
CA ARG A 197 -6.47 14.55 6.10
C ARG A 197 -5.83 15.72 5.36
N HIS A 198 -4.59 15.60 4.92
CA HIS A 198 -3.91 16.64 4.14
C HIS A 198 -4.58 16.87 2.78
N SER A 199 -5.01 15.81 2.09
CA SER A 199 -5.76 15.93 0.83
C SER A 199 -7.09 16.68 1.03
N LYS A 200 -7.83 16.38 2.11
CA LYS A 200 -9.06 17.09 2.49
C LYS A 200 -8.79 18.55 2.85
N ALA A 201 -7.70 18.84 3.55
CA ALA A 201 -7.29 20.22 3.82
C ALA A 201 -6.97 20.99 2.53
N ALA A 202 -6.31 20.35 1.55
CA ALA A 202 -6.07 20.97 0.23
C ALA A 202 -7.38 21.26 -0.54
N VAL A 203 -8.41 20.43 -0.36
CA VAL A 203 -9.76 20.69 -0.89
C VAL A 203 -10.38 21.93 -0.25
N ASP A 204 -10.21 22.12 1.05
CA ASP A 204 -10.70 23.31 1.74
C ASP A 204 -9.90 24.57 1.38
N ASP A 205 -8.59 24.44 1.19
CA ASP A 205 -7.73 25.50 0.62
C ASP A 205 -8.28 25.93 -0.76
N PHE A 206 -8.56 24.97 -1.65
CA PHE A 206 -9.17 25.24 -2.97
C PHE A 206 -10.54 25.93 -2.87
N LYS A 207 -11.43 25.47 -1.97
CA LYS A 207 -12.75 26.11 -1.78
C LYS A 207 -12.59 27.56 -1.31
N SER A 208 -11.63 27.82 -0.43
CA SER A 208 -11.34 29.19 0.05
C SER A 208 -10.82 30.09 -1.08
N ILE A 209 -9.96 29.55 -1.95
CA ILE A 209 -9.47 30.22 -3.16
C ILE A 209 -10.66 30.56 -4.06
N LEU A 210 -11.56 29.60 -4.32
CA LEU A 210 -12.74 29.81 -5.16
C LEU A 210 -13.67 30.91 -4.61
N ALA A 211 -13.93 30.92 -3.30
CA ALA A 211 -14.73 31.97 -2.66
C ALA A 211 -14.11 33.38 -2.85
N SER A 212 -12.78 33.49 -2.75
CA SER A 212 -12.09 34.75 -3.02
C SER A 212 -12.18 35.18 -4.51
N THR A 213 -12.35 34.21 -5.41
CA THR A 213 -12.46 34.42 -6.87
C THR A 213 -13.80 34.99 -7.26
N GLU A 214 -14.88 34.52 -6.63
CA GLU A 214 -16.23 35.01 -6.89
C GLU A 214 -16.28 36.52 -6.72
N THR A 215 -15.66 37.00 -5.63
CA THR A 215 -15.48 38.42 -5.32
C THR A 215 -14.69 39.18 -6.40
N LEU A 216 -13.72 38.53 -7.03
CA LEU A 216 -12.80 39.11 -8.02
C LEU A 216 -13.41 39.12 -9.44
N LEU A 217 -14.20 38.09 -9.77
CA LEU A 217 -15.03 38.02 -10.97
C LEU A 217 -16.12 39.11 -10.96
N LEU A 218 -16.77 39.33 -9.81
CA LEU A 218 -17.71 40.45 -9.60
C LEU A 218 -17.05 41.83 -9.79
N SER A 219 -15.73 41.92 -9.65
CA SER A 219 -14.95 43.13 -9.90
C SER A 219 -14.47 43.29 -11.37
N ASN A 220 -14.91 42.43 -12.31
CA ASN A 220 -14.48 42.42 -13.72
C ASN A 220 -12.95 42.30 -13.94
N LYS A 221 -12.22 41.66 -13.01
CA LYS A 221 -10.76 41.59 -13.06
C LYS A 221 -10.21 40.28 -13.65
N LEU A 222 -11.04 39.31 -14.01
CA LEU A 222 -10.62 37.97 -14.43
C LEU A 222 -11.48 37.45 -15.59
N ASP A 223 -10.85 36.81 -16.59
CA ASP A 223 -11.55 36.10 -17.65
C ASP A 223 -11.89 34.67 -17.18
N LEU A 224 -13.20 34.38 -17.10
CA LEU A 224 -13.71 33.09 -16.62
C LEU A 224 -13.25 31.93 -17.51
N LEU A 225 -13.03 32.19 -18.80
CA LEU A 225 -12.70 31.17 -19.79
C LEU A 225 -11.28 30.62 -19.61
N GLU A 226 -10.36 31.43 -19.07
CA GLU A 226 -8.98 31.03 -18.77
C GLU A 226 -8.86 30.15 -17.52
N ILE A 227 -9.81 30.28 -16.59
CA ILE A 227 -9.78 29.64 -15.27
C ILE A 227 -10.57 28.33 -15.25
N PHE A 228 -11.58 28.23 -16.12
CA PHE A 228 -12.49 27.09 -16.18
C PHE A 228 -11.78 25.72 -16.24
N PRO A 229 -10.69 25.53 -17.01
CA PRO A 229 -9.95 24.26 -17.00
C PRO A 229 -9.37 23.91 -15.62
N ALA A 230 -8.77 24.88 -14.92
CA ALA A 230 -8.17 24.66 -13.60
C ALA A 230 -9.22 24.30 -12.54
N ILE A 231 -10.38 24.98 -12.56
CA ILE A 231 -11.53 24.65 -11.69
C ILE A 231 -12.04 23.24 -12.00
N THR A 232 -12.12 22.87 -13.29
CA THR A 232 -12.61 21.56 -13.70
C THR A 232 -11.67 20.46 -13.21
N VAL A 233 -10.35 20.64 -13.37
CA VAL A 233 -9.34 19.71 -12.84
C VAL A 233 -9.48 19.56 -11.32
N ALA A 234 -9.59 20.65 -10.57
CA ALA A 234 -9.81 20.62 -9.13
C ALA A 234 -11.10 19.87 -8.74
N SER A 235 -12.20 20.11 -9.45
CA SER A 235 -13.48 19.43 -9.22
C SER A 235 -13.38 17.92 -9.44
N VAL A 236 -12.69 17.48 -10.49
CA VAL A 236 -12.45 16.05 -10.74
C VAL A 236 -11.54 15.46 -9.67
N LEU A 237 -10.50 16.17 -9.23
CA LEU A 237 -9.64 15.73 -8.12
C LEU A 237 -10.40 15.57 -6.80
N ILE A 238 -11.38 16.43 -6.51
CA ILE A 238 -12.27 16.24 -5.35
C ILE A 238 -13.04 14.91 -5.46
N ASN A 239 -13.54 14.56 -6.65
CA ASN A 239 -14.19 13.26 -6.86
C ASN A 239 -13.22 12.08 -6.68
N VAL A 240 -11.97 12.23 -7.12
CA VAL A 240 -10.90 11.24 -6.87
C VAL A 240 -10.68 11.06 -5.38
N ILE A 241 -10.51 12.15 -4.61
CA ILE A 241 -10.31 12.09 -3.15
C ILE A 241 -11.48 11.39 -2.45
N ASN A 242 -12.72 11.74 -2.80
CA ASN A 242 -13.91 11.08 -2.25
C ASN A 242 -13.93 9.58 -2.58
N CYS A 243 -13.46 9.20 -3.76
CA CYS A 243 -13.34 7.78 -4.12
C CYS A 243 -12.25 7.08 -3.30
N ILE A 244 -11.10 7.72 -3.08
CA ILE A 244 -9.99 7.20 -2.28
C ILE A 244 -10.41 7.04 -0.81
N ASP A 245 -11.21 7.96 -0.27
CA ASP A 245 -11.81 7.85 1.07
C ASP A 245 -12.61 6.55 1.21
N LYS A 246 -13.51 6.26 0.27
CA LYS A 246 -14.28 5.01 0.23
C LYS A 246 -13.38 3.76 0.06
N ILE A 247 -12.30 3.87 -0.71
CA ILE A 247 -11.31 2.78 -0.86
C ILE A 247 -10.65 2.53 0.50
N SER A 248 -10.22 3.58 1.19
CA SER A 248 -9.62 3.50 2.53
C SER A 248 -10.54 2.78 3.51
N GLU A 249 -11.82 3.18 3.58
CA GLU A 249 -12.83 2.50 4.40
C GLU A 249 -12.98 1.01 4.04
N SER A 250 -12.99 0.69 2.75
CA SER A 250 -13.14 -0.70 2.28
C SER A 250 -11.90 -1.56 2.54
N VAL A 251 -10.71 -0.96 2.53
CA VAL A 251 -9.45 -1.62 2.90
C VAL A 251 -9.40 -1.89 4.40
N GLU A 252 -9.90 -0.97 5.23
CA GLU A 252 -10.06 -1.18 6.68
C GLU A 252 -11.08 -2.29 6.98
N ASP A 253 -12.23 -2.30 6.28
CA ASP A 253 -13.20 -3.40 6.37
C ASP A 253 -12.56 -4.75 6.03
N LEU A 254 -11.75 -4.79 4.95
CA LEU A 254 -11.02 -5.98 4.52
C LEU A 254 -9.99 -6.39 5.58
N SER A 255 -9.20 -5.46 6.11
CA SER A 255 -8.13 -5.77 7.06
C SER A 255 -8.67 -6.40 8.34
N VAL A 256 -9.83 -5.91 8.82
CA VAL A 256 -10.54 -6.46 9.97
C VAL A 256 -11.07 -7.86 9.68
N GLN A 257 -11.77 -8.05 8.56
CA GLN A 257 -12.39 -9.34 8.20
C GLN A 257 -11.37 -10.42 7.83
N ALA A 258 -10.26 -10.04 7.19
CA ALA A 258 -9.18 -10.94 6.82
C ALA A 258 -8.16 -11.16 7.95
N HIS A 259 -8.33 -10.51 9.10
CA HIS A 259 -7.41 -10.55 10.23
C HIS A 259 -5.96 -10.21 9.84
N PHE A 260 -5.78 -9.08 9.14
CA PHE A 260 -4.46 -8.58 8.80
C PHE A 260 -3.59 -8.44 10.05
N LYS A 261 -2.29 -8.71 9.88
CA LYS A 261 -1.32 -8.66 10.99
C LYS A 261 -1.18 -7.21 11.44
N LYS A 262 -1.16 -6.98 12.76
CA LYS A 262 -0.77 -5.67 13.27
C LYS A 262 0.69 -5.42 12.93
N ALA A 263 1.02 -4.21 12.46
CA ALA A 263 2.41 -3.83 12.28
C ALA A 263 3.13 -4.00 13.63
N LYS A 264 4.20 -4.80 13.65
CA LYS A 264 5.09 -4.81 14.82
C LYS A 264 5.78 -3.46 14.78
N ASN A 265 5.37 -2.53 15.65
CA ASN A 265 6.20 -1.38 15.95
C ASN A 265 7.58 -1.94 16.27
N LYS A 266 8.62 -1.53 15.55
CA LYS A 266 10.00 -1.66 16.01
C LYS A 266 10.13 -0.71 17.21
N GLU A 267 9.46 -1.04 18.30
CA GLU A 267 9.91 -0.64 19.61
C GLU A 267 11.25 -1.34 19.80
N PHE A 268 12.25 -0.52 20.06
CA PHE A 268 13.58 -0.92 20.47
C PHE A 268 13.44 -2.09 21.43
N SER A 269 13.94 -3.26 21.03
CA SER A 269 13.94 -4.47 21.85
C SER A 269 14.70 -4.18 23.14
N SER A 270 13.96 -3.80 24.19
CA SER A 270 14.39 -4.01 25.56
C SER A 270 14.24 -5.49 25.84
N SER A 271 15.36 -6.20 25.69
CA SER A 271 15.59 -7.54 26.18
C SER A 271 14.97 -7.75 27.57
N SER A 272 14.17 -8.81 27.74
CA SER A 272 13.87 -9.38 29.05
C SER A 272 13.84 -10.91 28.92
N PRO A 273 14.32 -11.64 29.94
CA PRO A 273 15.38 -12.62 29.72
C PRO A 273 14.88 -14.02 29.40
N GLU A 274 15.74 -14.69 28.63
CA GLU A 274 15.78 -16.10 28.34
C GLU A 274 15.73 -16.93 29.64
N LYS A 275 14.87 -17.95 29.63
CA LYS A 275 14.63 -18.88 30.73
C LYS A 275 15.82 -19.85 30.84
N PRO A 276 16.50 -19.99 31.99
CA PRO A 276 17.62 -20.92 32.10
C PRO A 276 17.14 -22.38 32.26
N PRO A 277 17.94 -23.37 31.84
CA PRO A 277 17.61 -24.79 31.96
C PRO A 277 17.75 -25.29 33.41
N PRO A 278 17.10 -26.41 33.78
CA PRO A 278 16.98 -26.82 35.18
C PRO A 278 18.31 -27.37 35.69
N GLN A 279 18.83 -26.80 36.79
CA GLN A 279 19.93 -27.40 37.56
C GLN A 279 19.55 -27.52 39.04
N HIS A 280 20.01 -28.64 39.59
CA HIS A 280 19.61 -29.27 40.83
C HIS A 280 19.70 -28.40 42.10
N GLN A 281 18.75 -28.65 42.99
CA GLN A 281 18.73 -28.20 44.39
C GLN A 281 20.03 -28.55 45.12
N LEU A 282 20.66 -27.55 45.74
CA LEU A 282 21.38 -27.75 47.00
C LEU A 282 21.11 -26.56 47.93
N LEU A 283 20.67 -26.93 49.12
CA LEU A 283 20.33 -26.10 50.27
C LEU A 283 21.54 -25.27 50.71
N HIS A 284 21.33 -24.03 51.16
CA HIS A 284 21.64 -23.60 52.53
C HIS A 284 21.14 -22.18 52.75
N ARG A 285 20.25 -22.08 53.75
CA ARG A 285 19.57 -20.89 54.26
C ARG A 285 20.53 -20.10 55.15
N GLY A 286 20.68 -18.81 54.90
CA GLY A 286 21.26 -17.84 55.84
C GLY A 286 20.53 -16.51 55.71
N ILE A 287 19.68 -16.19 56.68
CA ILE A 287 19.02 -14.89 56.81
C ILE A 287 19.86 -14.07 57.77
N VAL A 288 20.30 -12.88 57.37
CA VAL A 288 20.76 -11.83 58.29
C VAL A 288 20.03 -10.54 57.92
N LYS A 289 19.19 -10.05 58.83
CA LYS A 289 18.60 -8.70 58.77
C LYS A 289 19.65 -7.70 59.29
N PRO A 290 19.84 -6.54 58.65
CA PRO A 290 20.62 -5.47 59.26
C PRO A 290 19.79 -4.77 60.34
N VAL A 291 20.39 -4.63 61.51
CA VAL A 291 19.94 -3.77 62.62
C VAL A 291 20.33 -2.34 62.26
N VAL A 292 19.39 -1.42 62.44
CA VAL A 292 19.63 0.02 62.35
C VAL A 292 19.80 0.51 63.79
N ASP A 293 20.97 1.05 64.11
CA ASP A 293 21.14 1.92 65.28
C ASP A 293 21.70 3.27 64.81
N VAL A 294 21.10 4.29 65.39
CA VAL A 294 21.20 5.71 65.10
C VAL A 294 22.32 6.29 65.97
N ASP A 295 23.17 7.15 65.42
CA ASP A 295 23.35 8.54 65.87
C ASP A 295 24.69 9.17 65.46
N ASP A 296 24.52 10.37 64.91
CA ASP A 296 25.32 11.57 65.06
C ASP A 296 26.59 11.84 64.25
N ALA A 297 26.69 13.13 63.91
CA ALA A 297 27.86 13.91 63.53
C ALA A 297 28.46 13.73 62.12
N GLY A 298 28.00 14.60 61.21
CA GLY A 298 28.86 15.56 60.52
C GLY A 298 29.93 15.04 59.55
N GLY A 299 29.84 15.50 58.30
CA GLY A 299 30.95 15.46 57.35
C GLY A 299 30.60 14.65 56.11
N GLY A 300 30.70 15.30 54.94
CA GLY A 300 30.38 14.68 53.66
C GLY A 300 31.25 13.45 53.40
N ASP A 301 30.62 12.40 52.89
CA ASP A 301 31.33 11.17 52.53
C ASP A 301 31.22 10.94 51.02
N PHE A 302 32.39 10.96 50.40
CA PHE A 302 32.62 10.67 49.00
C PHE A 302 32.53 9.16 48.79
N VAL A 303 31.75 8.71 47.81
CA VAL A 303 31.83 7.31 47.36
C VAL A 303 33.07 7.16 46.49
N VAL A 304 34.12 6.60 47.08
CA VAL A 304 35.32 6.13 46.37
C VAL A 304 34.97 4.82 45.66
N ILE A 305 35.00 4.82 44.33
CA ILE A 305 34.92 3.60 43.53
C ILE A 305 36.35 3.20 43.17
N GLU A 306 36.86 2.19 43.85
CA GLU A 306 38.13 1.54 43.55
C GLU A 306 37.93 0.53 42.41
N ILE A 307 38.43 0.84 41.21
CA ILE A 307 38.49 -0.11 40.10
C ILE A 307 39.91 -0.67 40.06
N CYS A 308 40.13 -1.84 40.64
CA CYS A 308 41.34 -2.62 40.40
C CYS A 308 41.38 -3.10 38.95
N GLY A 309 42.21 -2.43 38.15
CA GLY A 309 42.68 -2.95 36.87
C GLY A 309 43.70 -4.06 37.07
N GLY A 310 43.48 -5.21 36.44
CA GLY A 310 44.53 -6.18 36.09
C GLY A 310 44.93 -5.93 34.65
N GLY A 311 46.08 -5.28 34.43
CA GLY A 311 46.62 -4.96 33.13
C GLY A 311 47.61 -5.99 32.58
N ALA A 312 47.84 -5.90 31.27
CA ALA A 312 49.12 -6.05 30.57
C ALA A 312 48.88 -5.55 29.12
N ALA A 313 49.29 -4.32 28.76
CA ALA A 313 50.60 -3.96 28.17
C ALA A 313 50.84 -4.65 26.80
N ALA A 314 51.23 -3.99 25.70
CA ALA A 314 52.07 -2.81 25.59
C ALA A 314 51.99 -2.12 24.20
N ALA A 315 52.44 -0.85 24.23
CA ALA A 315 53.16 -0.08 23.20
C ALA A 315 52.40 0.26 21.89
N GLY A 316 52.33 1.50 21.41
CA GLY A 316 52.98 2.74 21.80
C GLY A 316 53.35 3.52 20.53
N LYS A 317 52.79 4.72 20.35
CA LYS A 317 53.51 5.98 20.05
C LYS A 317 52.51 7.08 19.72
N ALA A 318 52.53 8.09 20.58
CA ALA A 318 52.00 9.42 20.33
C ALA A 318 52.87 10.15 19.31
N GLU A 319 52.26 11.02 18.50
CA GLU A 319 52.60 12.45 18.55
C GLU A 319 51.44 13.27 17.99
N VAL A 320 51.02 14.23 18.79
CA VAL A 320 49.96 15.23 18.60
C VAL A 320 50.70 16.57 18.69
N ASN A 321 50.52 17.49 17.74
CA ASN A 321 49.80 18.78 17.85
C ASN A 321 50.57 19.83 17.01
N PRO A 322 50.12 21.10 16.85
CA PRO A 322 48.78 21.66 17.04
C PRO A 322 48.33 22.59 15.89
N ALA A 323 47.10 23.09 16.08
CA ALA A 323 46.39 24.14 15.36
C ALA A 323 47.19 25.38 14.91
N VAL A 324 46.75 25.97 13.78
CA VAL A 324 46.86 27.41 13.52
C VAL A 324 45.57 27.93 12.87
N VAL A 325 44.92 28.83 13.61
CA VAL A 325 43.95 29.83 13.16
C VAL A 325 44.65 30.88 12.31
N LYS A 326 44.07 31.31 11.18
CA LYS A 326 43.91 32.74 10.82
C LYS A 326 43.23 32.98 9.46
N LYS A 327 42.28 33.93 9.54
CA LYS A 327 41.62 34.77 8.52
C LYS A 327 40.49 34.13 7.71
#